data_AF-X1U0T6-F1
#
_entry.id   AF-X1U0T6-F1
#
_cell.length_a   1.000
_cell.length_b   1.000
_cell.length_c   1.000
_cell.angle_alpha   90.00
_cell.angle_beta   90.00
_cell.angle_gamma   90.00
#
_symmetry.space_group_name_H-M   'P 1'
#
loop_
_entity.id
_entity.type
_entity.pdbx_description
1 polymer ?
#
loop_
_entity_poly.entity_id
_entity_poly.type
_entity_poly.pdbx_seq_one_letter_code
_entity_poly.pdbx_strand_id
1 'polypeptide(L)'
;MANGTTKNAFYHGDCQFVLSHDIPAESVDLIYLDPPFFTGKIQKGKWQPGAMEVSFEDSKRFWAEKGVAEEAPVWMQHIAIKHPSFASYLYYMMERLQACEKVLKKTGSIYLHCDYRASHYLKMV
;
A
#
# COMPACT_ATOMS: atom_id res chain seq x y z
N MET A 1 -35.77 22.71 2.89
CA MET A 1 -35.49 22.13 1.56
C MET A 1 -34.12 21.45 1.63
N ALA A 2 -34.07 20.17 1.23
CA ALA A 2 -32.91 19.26 1.12
C ALA A 2 -31.81 19.29 2.21
N ASN A 3 -32.05 18.53 3.30
CA ASN A 3 -31.02 17.95 4.16
C ASN A 3 -30.46 16.70 3.48
N GLY A 4 -29.15 16.61 3.27
CA GLY A 4 -28.53 15.44 2.64
C GLY A 4 -27.00 15.51 2.61
N THR A 5 -26.35 15.57 3.76
CA THR A 5 -24.88 15.46 3.86
C THR A 5 -24.45 14.04 3.55
N THR A 6 -23.89 13.82 2.36
CA THR A 6 -23.22 12.57 2.01
C THR A 6 -21.99 12.41 2.91
N LYS A 7 -22.06 11.47 3.88
CA LYS A 7 -20.96 11.16 4.81
C LYS A 7 -19.80 10.38 4.18
N ASN A 8 -20.00 9.79 3.00
CA ASN A 8 -19.03 8.93 2.34
C ASN A 8 -18.43 9.63 1.13
N ALA A 9 -17.11 9.51 0.96
CA ALA A 9 -16.37 10.04 -0.17
C ALA A 9 -15.61 8.91 -0.87
N PHE A 10 -15.50 9.01 -2.19
CA PHE A 10 -14.64 8.15 -3.01
C PHE A 10 -13.58 9.02 -3.67
N TYR A 11 -12.32 8.67 -3.47
CA TYR A 11 -11.18 9.35 -4.07
C TYR A 11 -10.58 8.46 -5.15
N HIS A 12 -10.21 9.05 -6.28
CA HIS A 12 -9.62 8.34 -7.41
C HIS A 12 -8.23 8.90 -7.73
N GLY A 13 -7.20 8.05 -7.68
CA GLY A 13 -5.82 8.43 -7.92
C GLY A 13 -4.84 7.47 -7.23
N ASP A 14 -3.55 7.80 -7.27
CA ASP A 14 -2.56 7.11 -6.45
C ASP A 14 -2.83 7.41 -4.97
N CYS A 15 -2.86 6.37 -4.15
CA CYS A 15 -3.27 6.48 -2.76
C CYS A 15 -2.31 7.32 -1.91
N GLN A 16 -1.00 7.29 -2.18
CA GLN A 16 -0.02 8.08 -1.44
C GLN A 16 -0.24 9.57 -1.68
N PHE A 17 -0.54 9.95 -2.93
CA PHE A 17 -0.89 11.33 -3.27
C PHE A 17 -2.20 11.76 -2.59
N VAL A 18 -3.26 10.98 -2.74
CA VAL A 18 -4.59 11.30 -2.15
C VAL A 18 -4.49 11.44 -0.63
N LEU A 19 -3.83 10.49 0.05
CA LEU A 19 -3.64 10.55 1.50
C LEU A 19 -2.85 11.80 1.92
N SER A 20 -1.88 12.24 1.13
CA SER A 20 -1.03 13.38 1.47
C SER A 20 -1.65 14.73 1.15
N HIS A 21 -2.51 14.81 0.14
CA HIS A 21 -3.06 16.07 -0.38
C HIS A 21 -4.52 16.31 0.03
N ASP A 22 -5.37 15.29 -0.09
CA ASP A 22 -6.83 15.45 0.01
C ASP A 22 -7.37 15.10 1.41
N ILE A 23 -6.61 14.33 2.20
CA ILE A 23 -7.02 13.87 3.52
C ILE A 23 -6.30 14.68 4.61
N PRO A 24 -7.03 15.32 5.55
CA PRO A 24 -6.39 16.08 6.62
C PRO A 24 -5.56 15.19 7.56
N ALA A 25 -4.46 15.73 8.09
CA ALA A 25 -3.66 15.07 9.11
C ALA A 25 -4.47 14.77 10.38
N GLU A 26 -4.15 13.68 11.07
CA GLU A 26 -4.80 13.25 12.32
C GLU A 26 -6.35 13.27 12.28
N SER A 27 -6.95 12.92 11.14
CA SER A 27 -8.40 12.98 10.93
C SER A 27 -9.08 11.61 10.89
N VAL A 28 -8.32 10.54 10.65
CA VAL A 28 -8.84 9.18 10.46
C VAL A 28 -8.72 8.36 11.75
N ASP A 29 -9.83 7.76 12.19
CA ASP A 29 -9.85 6.88 13.37
C ASP A 29 -9.39 5.44 13.06
N LEU A 30 -9.69 4.94 11.86
CA LEU A 30 -9.43 3.56 11.47
C LEU A 30 -9.06 3.47 9.99
N ILE A 31 -7.99 2.75 9.70
CA ILE A 31 -7.57 2.42 8.34
C ILE A 31 -7.57 0.90 8.17
N TYR A 32 -8.18 0.42 7.09
CA TYR A 32 -8.02 -0.95 6.61
C TYR A 32 -7.30 -0.94 5.28
N LEU A 33 -6.24 -1.74 5.15
CA LEU A 33 -5.42 -1.85 3.94
C LEU A 33 -5.39 -3.30 3.48
N ASP A 34 -5.74 -3.53 2.22
CA ASP A 34 -5.52 -4.77 1.48
C ASP A 34 -4.62 -4.47 0.27
N PRO A 35 -3.33 -4.15 0.51
CA PRO A 35 -2.39 -3.81 -0.55
C PRO A 35 -2.06 -5.05 -1.40
N PRO A 36 -1.33 -4.87 -2.51
CA PRO A 36 -0.69 -5.99 -3.20
C PRO A 36 0.05 -6.89 -2.21
N PHE A 37 -0.09 -8.20 -2.39
CA PHE A 37 0.72 -9.20 -1.72
C PHE A 37 2.09 -9.30 -2.41
N PHE A 38 3.06 -10.00 -1.82
CA PHE A 38 4.36 -10.27 -2.47
C PHE A 38 4.43 -11.73 -2.94
N THR A 39 3.49 -12.13 -3.79
CA THR A 39 3.33 -13.53 -4.27
C THR A 39 4.38 -13.91 -5.30
N GLY A 40 4.96 -12.92 -5.98
CA GLY A 40 5.92 -13.15 -7.06
C GLY A 40 5.26 -13.65 -8.34
N LYS A 41 3.93 -13.53 -8.48
CA LYS A 41 3.15 -14.01 -9.62
C LYS A 41 2.15 -12.94 -10.06
N ILE A 42 1.89 -12.87 -11.36
CA ILE A 42 0.80 -12.05 -11.90
C ILE A 42 -0.52 -12.57 -11.34
N GLN A 43 -1.25 -11.69 -10.65
CA GLN A 43 -2.58 -11.98 -10.14
C GLN A 43 -3.60 -11.69 -11.24
N LYS A 44 -4.52 -12.63 -11.47
CA LYS A 44 -5.57 -12.49 -12.48
C LYS A 44 -6.92 -12.64 -11.82
N GLY A 45 -7.77 -11.65 -11.99
CA GLY A 45 -9.15 -11.64 -11.52
C GLY A 45 -10.12 -11.50 -12.68
N LYS A 46 -11.34 -11.99 -12.48
CA LYS A 46 -12.48 -11.66 -13.34
C LYS A 46 -13.41 -10.77 -12.54
N TRP A 47 -13.62 -9.55 -13.01
CA TRP A 47 -14.63 -8.68 -12.44
C TRP A 47 -15.95 -8.85 -13.22
N GLN A 48 -17.07 -9.00 -12.50
CA GLN A 48 -18.40 -9.23 -13.07
C GLN A 48 -19.42 -8.21 -12.53
N PRO A 49 -20.44 -7.82 -13.32
CA PRO A 49 -21.08 -8.64 -14.37
C PRO A 49 -20.73 -8.19 -15.81
N GLY A 50 -19.95 -9.03 -16.53
CA GLY A 50 -19.54 -8.80 -17.93
C GLY A 50 -18.13 -9.29 -18.31
N ALA A 51 -17.32 -9.70 -17.31
CA ALA A 51 -16.03 -10.39 -17.41
C ALA A 51 -14.91 -9.62 -18.15
N MET A 52 -14.53 -8.46 -17.61
CA MET A 52 -13.21 -7.88 -17.88
C MET A 52 -12.15 -8.64 -17.07
N GLU A 53 -11.12 -9.18 -17.75
CA GLU A 53 -9.95 -9.74 -17.08
C GLU A 53 -9.12 -8.57 -16.55
N VAL A 54 -8.95 -8.53 -15.23
CA VAL A 54 -8.07 -7.58 -14.56
C VAL A 54 -6.83 -8.33 -14.13
N SER A 55 -5.67 -7.89 -14.59
CA SER A 55 -4.37 -8.41 -14.15
C SER A 55 -3.67 -7.39 -13.28
N PHE A 56 -3.16 -7.84 -12.13
CA PHE A 56 -2.23 -7.07 -11.32
C PHE A 56 -0.85 -7.72 -11.42
N GLU A 57 0.13 -6.92 -11.82
CA GLU A 57 1.51 -7.38 -11.95
C GLU A 57 2.18 -7.39 -10.57
N ASP A 58 2.50 -8.59 -10.08
CA ASP A 58 3.18 -8.83 -8.80
C ASP A 58 4.37 -9.80 -9.00
N SER A 59 4.96 -9.84 -10.21
CA SER A 59 6.16 -10.64 -10.43
C SER A 59 7.38 -10.04 -9.73
N LYS A 60 8.36 -10.89 -9.44
CA LYS A 60 9.68 -10.44 -8.95
C LYS A 60 10.34 -9.47 -9.92
N ARG A 61 10.12 -9.62 -11.23
CA ARG A 61 10.68 -8.73 -12.25
C ARG A 61 10.11 -7.33 -12.10
N PHE A 62 8.78 -7.21 -12.01
CA PHE A 62 8.11 -5.93 -11.81
C PHE A 62 8.65 -5.18 -10.59
N TRP A 63 8.76 -5.87 -9.46
CA TRP A 63 9.29 -5.24 -8.25
C TRP A 63 10.76 -4.88 -8.37
N ALA A 64 11.59 -5.74 -8.98
CA ALA A 64 13.01 -5.43 -9.16
C ALA A 64 13.24 -4.18 -10.04
N GLU A 65 12.37 -3.93 -11.02
CA GLU A 65 12.42 -2.74 -11.89
C GLU A 65 12.02 -1.45 -11.14
N LYS A 66 11.26 -1.54 -10.05
CA LYS A 66 10.90 -0.37 -9.22
C LYS A 66 12.07 0.13 -8.38
N GLY A 67 12.91 -0.77 -7.90
CA GLY A 67 14.06 -0.43 -7.08
C GLY A 67 13.69 0.08 -5.69
N VAL A 68 14.73 0.49 -4.96
CA VAL A 68 14.67 1.06 -3.62
C VAL A 68 15.41 2.39 -3.68
N ALA A 69 14.84 3.45 -3.11
CA ALA A 69 15.49 4.76 -3.11
C ALA A 69 16.73 4.79 -2.21
N GLU A 70 17.66 5.70 -2.47
CA GLU A 70 18.93 5.82 -1.71
C GLU A 70 18.69 6.20 -0.25
N GLU A 71 17.60 6.91 0.03
CA GLU A 71 17.14 7.31 1.35
C GLU A 71 16.43 6.20 2.14
N ALA A 72 16.22 5.02 1.54
CA ALA A 72 15.60 3.91 2.24
C ALA A 72 16.44 3.48 3.46
N PRO A 73 15.81 2.96 4.53
CA PRO A 73 16.53 2.49 5.71
C PRO A 73 17.65 1.50 5.37
N VAL A 74 18.80 1.60 6.05
CA VAL A 74 20.00 0.78 5.79
C VAL A 74 19.68 -0.73 5.79
N TRP A 75 18.81 -1.18 6.70
CA TRP A 75 18.41 -2.58 6.76
C TRP A 75 17.69 -3.05 5.48
N MET A 76 16.92 -2.16 4.84
CA MET A 76 16.21 -2.43 3.59
C MET A 76 17.21 -2.45 2.42
N GLN A 77 18.19 -1.55 2.40
CA GLN A 77 19.28 -1.57 1.43
C GLN A 77 20.08 -2.88 1.49
N HIS A 78 20.36 -3.39 2.70
CA HIS A 78 21.01 -4.69 2.87
C HIS A 78 20.17 -5.87 2.35
N ILE A 79 18.83 -5.82 2.51
CA ILE A 79 17.94 -6.82 1.91
C ILE A 79 18.04 -6.74 0.38
N ALA A 80 18.12 -5.53 -0.18
CA ALA A 80 18.17 -5.33 -1.64
C ALA A 80 19.37 -6.03 -2.31
N ILE A 81 20.48 -6.22 -1.59
CA ILE A 81 21.67 -6.94 -2.08
C ILE A 81 21.33 -8.39 -2.49
N LYS A 82 20.50 -9.09 -1.70
CA LYS A 82 20.13 -10.50 -1.94
C LYS A 82 18.74 -10.67 -2.54
N HIS A 83 17.83 -9.75 -2.21
CA HIS A 83 16.41 -9.83 -2.55
C HIS A 83 15.89 -8.46 -3.05
N PRO A 84 16.37 -7.96 -4.20
CA PRO A 84 16.05 -6.61 -4.69
C PRO A 84 14.55 -6.40 -4.93
N SER A 85 13.87 -7.42 -5.49
CA SER A 85 12.41 -7.38 -5.67
C SER A 85 11.64 -7.26 -4.35
N PHE A 86 12.08 -7.99 -3.32
CA PHE A 86 11.42 -7.93 -2.02
C PHE A 86 11.68 -6.59 -1.31
N ALA A 87 12.91 -6.09 -1.36
CA ALA A 87 13.23 -4.77 -0.81
C ALA A 87 12.42 -3.65 -1.48
N SER A 88 12.24 -3.73 -2.81
CA SER A 88 11.44 -2.76 -3.57
C SER A 88 9.96 -2.81 -3.18
N TYR A 89 9.42 -4.01 -2.95
CA TYR A 89 8.08 -4.18 -2.39
C TYR A 89 7.95 -3.58 -0.98
N LEU A 90 8.93 -3.81 -0.11
CA LEU A 90 8.93 -3.24 1.25
C LEU A 90 9.02 -1.72 1.22
N TYR A 91 9.82 -1.15 0.32
CA TYR A 91 9.91 0.29 0.12
C TYR A 91 8.56 0.88 -0.34
N TYR A 92 7.93 0.25 -1.34
CA TYR A 92 6.59 0.62 -1.80
C TYR A 92 5.56 0.61 -0.66
N MET A 93 5.61 -0.39 0.21
CA MET A 93 4.72 -0.49 1.37
C MET A 93 5.03 0.57 2.43
N MET A 94 6.31 0.86 2.68
CA MET A 94 6.76 1.87 3.64
C MET A 94 6.20 3.25 3.31
N GLU A 95 6.32 3.68 2.06
CA GLU A 95 5.80 4.99 1.63
C GLU A 95 4.30 5.15 1.90
N ARG A 96 3.53 4.08 1.69
CA ARG A 96 2.07 4.06 1.89
C ARG A 96 1.68 4.02 3.36
N LEU A 97 2.40 3.23 4.15
CA LEU A 97 2.18 3.18 5.60
C LEU A 97 2.54 4.52 6.27
N GLN A 98 3.61 5.18 5.83
CA GLN A 98 3.94 6.53 6.28
C GLN A 98 2.89 7.57 5.88
N ALA A 99 2.32 7.46 4.67
CA ALA A 99 1.20 8.31 4.28
C ALA A 99 -0.06 8.05 5.13
N CYS A 100 -0.33 6.78 5.46
CA CYS A 100 -1.43 6.40 6.36
C CYS A 100 -1.22 6.96 7.77
N GLU A 101 -0.01 6.87 8.32
CA GLU A 101 0.33 7.39 9.64
C GLU A 101 0.02 8.89 9.74
N LYS A 102 0.37 9.69 8.72
CA LYS A 102 0.14 11.14 8.72
C LYS A 102 -1.33 11.52 8.89
N VAL A 103 -2.25 10.76 8.28
CA VAL A 103 -3.69 11.04 8.35
C VAL A 103 -4.36 10.39 9.55
N LEU A 104 -3.72 9.41 10.17
CA LEU A 104 -4.25 8.67 11.30
C LEU A 104 -4.19 9.52 12.57
N LYS A 105 -5.26 9.49 13.36
CA LYS A 105 -5.24 10.05 14.71
C LYS A 105 -4.23 9.31 15.59
N LYS A 106 -3.74 9.97 16.63
CA LYS A 106 -2.89 9.34 17.66
C LYS A 106 -3.53 8.14 18.36
N THR A 107 -4.86 8.11 18.42
CA THR A 107 -5.66 6.99 18.97
C THR A 107 -6.17 6.04 17.89
N GLY A 108 -5.83 6.28 16.64
CA GLY A 108 -6.32 5.50 15.51
C GLY A 108 -5.61 4.15 15.40
N SER A 109 -6.14 3.29 14.55
CA SER A 109 -5.57 1.96 14.30
C SER A 109 -5.50 1.64 12.82
N ILE A 110 -4.48 0.86 12.43
CA ILE A 110 -4.33 0.32 11.08
C ILE A 110 -4.49 -1.20 11.15
N TYR A 111 -5.39 -1.74 10.33
CA TYR A 111 -5.49 -3.17 10.05
C TYR A 111 -4.90 -3.43 8.66
N LEU A 112 -3.72 -4.04 8.64
CA LEU A 112 -3.00 -4.37 7.42
C LEU A 112 -3.17 -5.86 7.11
N HIS A 113 -3.84 -6.16 5.99
CA HIS A 113 -3.88 -7.50 5.44
C HIS A 113 -2.59 -7.75 4.64
N CYS A 114 -1.87 -8.83 4.95
CA CYS A 114 -0.61 -9.16 4.28
C CYS A 114 -0.33 -10.67 4.32
N ASP A 115 0.54 -11.15 3.42
CA ASP A 115 0.94 -12.56 3.44
C ASP A 115 2.00 -12.88 4.49
N TYR A 116 2.14 -14.18 4.77
CA TYR A 116 3.14 -14.73 5.68
C TYR A 116 4.59 -14.44 5.25
N ARG A 117 4.87 -14.14 3.97
CA ARG A 117 6.23 -13.90 3.46
C ARG A 117 6.70 -12.50 3.81
N ALA A 118 5.79 -11.52 3.76
CA ALA A 118 6.08 -10.12 4.06
C ALA A 118 5.78 -9.72 5.51
N SER A 119 4.85 -10.40 6.20
CA SER A 119 4.31 -9.95 7.50
C SER A 119 5.35 -9.68 8.59
N HIS A 120 6.47 -10.42 8.63
CA HIS A 120 7.54 -10.17 9.60
C HIS A 120 8.25 -8.83 9.35
N TYR A 121 8.50 -8.52 8.08
CA TYR A 121 9.18 -7.29 7.67
C TYR A 121 8.27 -6.08 7.71
N LEU A 122 6.99 -6.23 7.34
CA LEU A 122 6.01 -5.13 7.38
C LEU A 122 5.73 -4.63 8.81
N LYS A 123 6.04 -5.42 9.85
CA LYS A 123 5.97 -4.96 11.25
C LYS A 123 7.13 -4.06 11.67
N MET A 124 8.22 -4.08 10.90
CA MET A 124 9.44 -3.29 11.15
C MET A 124 9.46 -1.99 10.33
N VAL A 125 8.56 -1.89 9.37
CA VAL A 125 8.29 -0.71 8.54
C VAL A 125 7.42 0.25 9.34
#